data_AF-A0A7I8W2M7-F1
#
_entry.id   AF-A0A7I8W2M7-F1
#
_cell.length_a   1.000
_cell.length_b   1.000
_cell.length_c   1.000
_cell.angle_alpha   90.00
_cell.angle_beta   90.00
_cell.angle_gamma   90.00
#
_symmetry.space_group_name_H-M   'P 1'
#
loop_
_entity.id
_entity.type
_entity.pdbx_description
1 polymer ?
#
loop_
_entity_poly.entity_id
_entity_poly.type
_entity_poly.pdbx_seq_one_letter_code
_entity_poly.pdbx_strand_id
1 'polypeptide(L)'
;MFIKPKKQTLKAKTLEYSERKTLDYSMEQLYSVVADVENYKHFVPWCSESKITKRSGNSYKCLLSVGFYPLRERYTSIVTVAEPHLVKSECTDGKLFNHLLTIWRFTPYPNEENKCILDFWVTFEFRNNIHSNLAYLFFDEVVKKMANMWIWENSDWLYKGVNNTIAGNGGIECINFIPHRQKVIETCIVTVLSLGELLYACKNVSLPKHIPPVTKPDSAAKRLMLVCMCVVFGMELGFKFATRQMLWILNPCHLITMSQIWLLAAPQNRISMAIFRLHMHGLSGALIAFLFPLVDSRMLPFEKEVYYIQHGLMLLVPFYLMRTGGIYMPEPLSDFSWAFGTKSFLYLYHWLLMQPLSIVSLVNLNNLMCPAPSDPFYGKGYRMCAVLHQTAVVLLHGKIYTFVAKKLLPKAAKQVNLDSHNGNNNNTKTD
;
A
#
# COMPACT_ATOMS: atom_id res chain seq x y z
N MET A 1 22.24 -17.71 30.33
CA MET A 1 22.33 -18.82 29.36
C MET A 1 21.64 -18.38 28.08
N PHE A 2 22.40 -18.08 27.02
CA PHE A 2 21.86 -17.61 25.75
C PHE A 2 21.09 -18.75 25.07
N ILE A 3 19.76 -18.67 25.01
CA ILE A 3 18.97 -19.58 24.18
C ILE A 3 19.02 -19.01 22.76
N LYS A 4 19.90 -19.57 21.92
CA LYS A 4 19.83 -19.35 20.47
C LYS A 4 18.45 -19.82 19.98
N PRO A 5 17.80 -19.13 19.02
CA PRO A 5 16.63 -19.67 18.35
C PRO A 5 17.04 -21.00 17.69
N LYS A 6 16.49 -22.11 18.16
CA LYS A 6 16.72 -23.42 17.54
C LYS A 6 16.07 -23.43 16.17
N LYS A 7 16.88 -23.58 15.12
CA LYS A 7 16.41 -24.01 13.80
C LYS A 7 15.77 -25.40 13.92
N GLN A 8 14.58 -25.52 13.35
CA GLN A 8 13.68 -26.66 13.40
C GLN A 8 14.23 -27.94 12.74
N THR A 9 13.89 -29.08 13.34
CA THR A 9 13.97 -30.42 12.75
C THR A 9 12.66 -30.74 12.01
N LEU A 10 12.77 -31.20 10.76
CA LEU A 10 11.72 -31.49 9.77
C LEU A 10 10.67 -32.59 10.13
N LYS A 11 10.42 -32.89 11.42
CA LYS A 11 9.50 -33.98 11.84
C LYS A 11 8.53 -33.66 12.99
N ALA A 12 8.56 -32.49 13.61
CA ALA A 12 7.68 -32.20 14.75
C ALA A 12 6.35 -31.59 14.30
N LYS A 13 5.22 -32.24 14.65
CA LYS A 13 3.86 -31.66 14.56
C LYS A 13 3.67 -30.43 15.45
N THR A 14 4.51 -30.31 16.48
CA THR A 14 4.50 -29.23 17.47
C THR A 14 5.41 -28.10 17.01
N LEU A 15 4.88 -26.89 17.01
CA LEU A 15 5.59 -25.64 16.74
C LEU A 15 5.92 -24.95 18.07
N GLU A 16 7.10 -24.34 18.16
CA GLU A 16 7.56 -23.62 19.35
C GLU A 16 8.29 -22.33 18.92
N TYR A 17 8.06 -21.27 19.68
CA TYR A 17 8.74 -19.99 19.53
C TYR A 17 9.04 -19.36 20.89
N SER A 18 10.19 -18.69 20.96
CA SER A 18 10.58 -17.90 22.12
C SER A 18 11.26 -16.62 21.69
N GLU A 19 10.97 -15.53 22.40
CA GLU A 19 11.62 -14.24 22.20
C GLU A 19 11.80 -13.54 23.55
N ARG A 20 12.97 -12.92 23.72
CA ARG A 20 13.27 -12.05 24.86
C ARG A 20 13.47 -10.64 24.33
N LYS A 21 12.78 -9.67 24.90
CA LYS A 21 12.84 -8.27 24.48
C LYS A 21 12.89 -7.32 25.66
N THR A 22 13.69 -6.26 25.55
CA THR A 22 13.69 -5.14 26.49
C THR A 22 12.75 -4.06 25.94
N LEU A 23 11.84 -3.56 26.78
CA LEU A 23 10.82 -2.58 26.41
C LEU A 23 10.89 -1.38 27.38
N ASP A 24 10.67 -0.18 26.85
CA ASP A 24 10.67 1.10 27.60
C ASP A 24 9.33 1.33 28.31
N TYR A 25 8.85 0.31 29.02
CA TYR A 25 7.65 0.32 29.84
C TYR A 25 7.93 -0.39 31.17
N SER A 26 7.24 0.05 32.23
CA SER A 26 7.29 -0.62 33.53
C SER A 26 6.68 -2.03 33.43
N MET A 27 7.07 -2.87 34.38
CA MET A 27 6.58 -4.24 34.48
C MET A 27 5.06 -4.29 34.66
N GLU A 28 4.52 -3.39 35.47
CA GLU A 28 3.10 -3.25 35.80
C GLU A 28 2.30 -2.83 34.56
N GLN A 29 2.81 -1.87 33.78
CA GLN A 29 2.19 -1.45 32.52
C GLN A 29 2.10 -2.62 31.54
N LEU A 30 3.21 -3.33 31.30
CA LEU A 30 3.21 -4.47 30.38
C LEU A 30 2.30 -5.61 30.85
N TYR A 31 2.35 -5.93 32.16
CA TYR A 31 1.50 -6.94 32.77
C TYR A 31 0.02 -6.61 32.58
N SER A 32 -0.39 -5.37 32.86
CA SER A 32 -1.79 -4.94 32.78
C SER A 32 -2.37 -5.13 31.38
N VAL A 33 -1.59 -4.84 30.33
CA VAL A 33 -2.02 -5.02 28.93
C VAL A 33 -2.19 -6.50 28.59
N VAL A 34 -1.26 -7.36 29.01
CA VAL A 34 -1.31 -8.80 28.70
C VAL A 34 -2.34 -9.53 29.57
N ALA A 35 -2.62 -9.04 30.78
CA ALA A 35 -3.65 -9.60 31.65
C ALA A 35 -5.07 -9.16 31.24
N ASP A 36 -5.22 -8.10 30.45
CA ASP A 36 -6.52 -7.56 30.00
C ASP A 36 -7.09 -8.31 28.80
N VAL A 37 -7.33 -9.61 29.00
CA VAL A 37 -7.79 -10.51 27.93
C VAL A 37 -9.15 -10.10 27.38
N GLU A 38 -10.06 -9.57 28.19
CA GLU A 38 -11.41 -9.18 27.76
C GLU A 38 -11.41 -8.13 26.64
N ASN A 39 -10.39 -7.25 26.64
CA ASN A 39 -10.24 -6.20 25.64
C ASN A 39 -9.41 -6.62 24.42
N TYR A 40 -8.93 -7.86 24.34
CA TYR A 40 -8.14 -8.34 23.19
C TYR A 40 -8.84 -8.13 21.84
N LYS A 41 -10.17 -8.21 21.80
CA LYS A 41 -10.96 -7.96 20.58
C LYS A 41 -10.78 -6.53 20.00
N HIS A 42 -10.30 -5.58 20.81
CA HIS A 42 -10.12 -4.19 20.41
C HIS A 42 -8.72 -3.91 19.87
N PHE A 43 -7.69 -4.63 20.37
CA PHE A 43 -6.30 -4.26 20.11
C PHE A 43 -5.40 -5.41 19.63
N VAL A 44 -5.76 -6.68 19.88
CA VAL A 44 -4.97 -7.82 19.41
C VAL A 44 -5.37 -8.11 17.96
N PRO A 45 -4.43 -8.02 17.00
CA PRO A 45 -4.72 -8.33 15.61
C PRO A 45 -5.33 -9.72 15.45
N TRP A 46 -6.37 -9.82 14.61
CA TRP A 46 -7.09 -11.07 14.30
C TRP A 46 -7.87 -11.71 15.45
N CYS A 47 -7.89 -11.08 16.63
CA CYS A 47 -8.83 -11.42 17.69
C CYS A 47 -10.18 -10.79 17.36
N SER A 48 -11.10 -11.60 16.85
CA SER A 48 -12.45 -11.17 16.46
C SER A 48 -13.45 -11.23 17.61
N GLU A 49 -13.12 -11.94 18.69
CA GLU A 49 -13.93 -12.09 19.89
C GLU A 49 -13.01 -12.45 21.05
N SER A 50 -13.20 -11.77 22.18
CA SER A 50 -12.60 -12.14 23.45
C SER A 50 -13.63 -11.94 24.55
N LYS A 51 -13.84 -12.98 25.35
CA LYS A 51 -14.83 -12.97 26.43
C LYS A 51 -14.36 -13.83 27.60
N ILE A 52 -14.37 -13.27 28.81
CA ILE A 52 -14.18 -14.06 30.02
C ILE A 52 -15.49 -14.75 30.35
N THR A 53 -15.46 -16.07 30.45
CA THR A 53 -16.64 -16.92 30.71
C THR A 53 -16.75 -17.32 32.18
N LYS A 54 -15.63 -17.43 32.89
CA LYS A 54 -15.57 -17.77 34.31
C LYS A 54 -14.30 -17.20 34.93
N ARG A 55 -14.40 -16.65 36.15
CA ARG A 55 -13.25 -16.23 36.98
C ARG A 55 -13.14 -17.16 38.19
N SER A 56 -11.92 -17.54 38.57
CA SER A 56 -11.64 -18.43 39.70
C SER A 56 -10.27 -18.10 40.30
N GLY A 57 -10.25 -17.23 41.30
CA GLY A 57 -9.02 -16.72 41.92
C GLY A 57 -8.09 -16.10 40.88
N ASN A 58 -6.84 -16.55 40.84
CA ASN A 58 -5.79 -16.11 39.92
C ASN A 58 -5.88 -16.77 38.52
N SER A 59 -7.03 -17.32 38.17
CA SER A 59 -7.26 -17.92 36.86
C SER A 59 -8.62 -17.54 36.30
N TYR A 60 -8.73 -17.41 34.98
CA TYR A 60 -9.99 -17.20 34.32
C TYR A 60 -10.06 -17.96 32.99
N LYS A 61 -11.26 -18.46 32.69
CA LYS A 61 -11.57 -19.18 31.46
C LYS A 61 -12.07 -18.19 30.42
N CYS A 62 -11.36 -18.04 29.32
CA CYS A 62 -11.71 -17.14 28.23
C CYS A 62 -12.08 -17.91 26.95
N LEU A 63 -13.06 -17.38 26.23
CA LEU A 63 -13.39 -17.79 24.88
C LEU A 63 -12.75 -16.77 23.92
N LEU A 64 -11.93 -17.26 23.00
CA LEU A 64 -11.26 -16.46 21.99
C LEU A 64 -11.68 -16.94 20.60
N SER A 65 -11.98 -15.98 19.72
CA SER A 65 -12.17 -16.25 18.29
C SER A 65 -11.01 -15.62 17.51
N VAL A 66 -10.09 -16.42 17.01
CA VAL A 66 -8.89 -15.96 16.30
C VAL A 66 -8.89 -16.50 14.88
N GLY A 67 -8.52 -15.65 13.91
CA GLY A 67 -8.43 -16.12 12.53
C GLY A 67 -8.11 -15.04 11.51
N PHE A 68 -7.46 -15.46 10.44
CA PHE A 68 -7.30 -14.70 9.22
C PHE A 68 -8.44 -15.08 8.28
N TYR A 69 -9.16 -14.11 7.74
CA TYR A 69 -10.19 -14.41 6.74
C TYR A 69 -9.58 -15.23 5.58
N PRO A 70 -10.15 -16.38 5.16
CA PRO A 70 -11.51 -16.87 5.45
C PRO A 70 -11.66 -17.82 6.65
N LEU A 71 -10.59 -18.16 7.37
CA LEU A 71 -10.61 -19.08 8.50
C LEU A 71 -10.80 -18.32 9.81
N ARG A 72 -11.93 -18.55 10.48
CA ARG A 72 -12.21 -18.03 11.82
C ARG A 72 -12.46 -19.20 12.75
N GLU A 73 -11.55 -19.40 13.69
CA GLU A 73 -11.64 -20.51 14.61
C GLU A 73 -11.88 -20.02 16.03
N ARG A 74 -12.62 -20.81 16.80
CA ARG A 74 -12.94 -20.52 18.20
C ARG A 74 -12.27 -21.54 19.09
N TYR A 75 -11.62 -21.06 20.14
CA TYR A 75 -11.06 -21.93 21.16
C TYR A 75 -11.20 -21.33 22.56
N THR A 76 -11.15 -22.20 23.56
CA THR A 76 -11.27 -21.85 24.97
C THR A 76 -9.96 -22.07 25.69
N SER A 77 -9.45 -21.01 26.33
CA SER A 77 -8.21 -21.06 27.12
C SER A 77 -8.49 -20.79 28.60
N ILE A 78 -7.67 -21.40 29.45
CA ILE A 78 -7.54 -21.01 30.85
C ILE A 78 -6.30 -20.13 30.94
N VAL A 79 -6.50 -18.92 31.44
CA VAL A 79 -5.43 -17.95 31.68
C VAL A 79 -5.18 -17.90 33.17
N THR A 80 -3.95 -18.19 33.57
CA THR A 80 -3.46 -18.10 34.94
C THR A 80 -2.54 -16.89 35.04
N VAL A 81 -2.76 -16.06 36.05
CA VAL A 81 -2.01 -14.82 36.24
C VAL A 81 -1.30 -14.82 37.60
N ALA A 82 -0.09 -14.27 37.65
CA ALA A 82 0.59 -13.93 38.90
C ALA A 82 1.16 -12.51 38.73
N GLU A 83 0.44 -11.54 39.26
CA GLU A 83 0.79 -10.13 39.14
C GLU A 83 2.09 -9.81 39.88
N PRO A 84 3.00 -8.98 39.30
CA PRO A 84 3.06 -8.51 37.91
C PRO A 84 3.95 -9.39 36.99
N HIS A 85 4.33 -10.58 37.45
CA HIS A 85 5.44 -11.35 36.88
C HIS A 85 5.06 -12.35 35.77
N LEU A 86 3.81 -12.82 35.73
CA LEU A 86 3.44 -13.95 34.88
C LEU A 86 2.00 -13.84 34.36
N VAL A 87 1.86 -14.09 33.06
CA VAL A 87 0.60 -14.52 32.45
C VAL A 87 0.87 -15.83 31.73
N LYS A 88 0.06 -16.87 31.98
CA LYS A 88 0.12 -18.17 31.32
C LYS A 88 -1.25 -18.47 30.72
N SER A 89 -1.32 -18.81 29.45
CA SER A 89 -2.54 -19.22 28.76
C SER A 89 -2.42 -20.64 28.23
N GLU A 90 -3.40 -21.49 28.52
CA GLU A 90 -3.42 -22.90 28.10
C GLU A 90 -4.78 -23.23 27.47
N CYS A 91 -4.79 -23.73 26.23
CA CYS A 91 -6.02 -24.15 25.56
C CYS A 91 -6.55 -25.46 26.17
N THR A 92 -7.86 -25.52 26.43
CA THR A 92 -8.48 -26.63 27.19
C THR A 92 -9.60 -27.35 26.46
N ASP A 93 -10.03 -26.89 25.28
CA ASP A 93 -11.19 -27.51 24.61
C ASP A 93 -10.85 -28.65 23.64
N GLY A 94 -9.58 -28.81 23.27
CA GLY A 94 -9.12 -29.89 22.38
C GLY A 94 -9.76 -29.89 20.99
N LYS A 95 -10.46 -28.81 20.61
CA LYS A 95 -11.21 -28.74 19.34
C LYS A 95 -10.28 -28.40 18.18
N LEU A 96 -9.58 -27.26 18.32
CA LEU A 96 -8.70 -26.72 17.30
C LEU A 96 -7.24 -27.18 17.48
N PHE A 97 -6.80 -27.18 18.73
CA PHE A 97 -5.44 -27.49 19.13
C PHE A 97 -5.40 -28.80 19.91
N ASN A 98 -4.45 -29.68 19.59
CA ASN A 98 -4.02 -30.74 20.51
C ASN A 98 -3.32 -30.13 21.72
N HIS A 99 -2.60 -29.03 21.49
CA HIS A 99 -1.84 -28.30 22.50
C HIS A 99 -1.73 -26.83 22.08
N LEU A 100 -1.94 -25.90 22.99
CA LEU A 100 -1.57 -24.49 22.83
C LEU A 100 -1.27 -23.95 24.22
N LEU A 101 -0.01 -23.56 24.42
CA LEU A 101 0.49 -23.00 25.66
C LEU A 101 1.27 -21.73 25.33
N THR A 102 0.95 -20.65 26.02
CA THR A 102 1.60 -19.36 25.88
C THR A 102 1.97 -18.83 27.25
N ILE A 103 3.19 -18.31 27.38
CA ILE A 103 3.74 -17.79 28.62
C ILE A 103 4.36 -16.41 28.35
N TRP A 104 3.96 -15.44 29.16
CA TRP A 104 4.57 -14.12 29.25
C TRP A 104 5.17 -13.98 30.64
N ARG A 105 6.48 -13.71 30.69
CA ARG A 105 7.21 -13.44 31.93
C ARG A 105 7.76 -12.02 31.88
N PHE A 106 7.55 -11.28 32.96
CA PHE A 106 7.99 -9.90 33.08
C PHE A 106 9.05 -9.83 34.17
N THR A 107 10.22 -9.30 33.82
CA THR A 107 11.35 -9.13 34.73
C THR A 107 11.75 -7.66 34.77
N PRO A 108 11.95 -7.06 35.96
CA PRO A 108 12.40 -5.69 36.06
C PRO A 108 13.78 -5.49 35.40
N TYR A 109 13.98 -4.36 34.75
CA TYR A 109 15.31 -4.00 34.25
C TYR A 109 16.15 -3.40 35.40
N PRO A 110 17.42 -3.79 35.57
CA PRO A 110 18.24 -3.28 36.66
C PRO A 110 18.35 -1.75 36.62
N ASN A 111 18.03 -1.08 37.73
CA ASN A 111 18.15 0.37 37.95
C ASN A 111 17.32 1.28 37.01
N GLU A 112 16.31 0.74 36.31
CA GLU A 112 15.41 1.54 35.46
C GLU A 112 13.95 1.09 35.65
N GLU A 113 13.17 1.86 36.42
CA GLU A 113 11.76 1.53 36.75
C GLU A 113 10.83 1.53 35.53
N ASN A 114 11.15 2.31 34.50
CA ASN A 114 10.40 2.39 33.25
C ASN A 114 10.93 1.46 32.16
N LYS A 115 11.66 0.40 32.53
CA LYS A 115 12.09 -0.64 31.61
C LYS A 115 11.81 -2.03 32.15
N CYS A 116 11.35 -2.91 31.26
CA CYS A 116 11.04 -4.29 31.58
C CYS A 116 11.60 -5.22 30.51
N ILE A 117 12.08 -6.38 30.96
CA ILE A 117 12.45 -7.49 30.09
C ILE A 117 11.24 -8.41 29.98
N LEU A 118 10.70 -8.52 28.77
CA LEU A 118 9.61 -9.42 28.41
C LEU A 118 10.21 -10.71 27.82
N ASP A 119 9.92 -11.83 28.49
CA ASP A 119 10.16 -13.18 28.00
C ASP A 119 8.84 -13.77 27.48
N PHE A 120 8.72 -13.88 26.16
CA PHE A 120 7.58 -14.48 25.49
C PHE A 120 7.92 -15.88 25.01
N TRP A 121 7.05 -16.83 25.30
CA TRP A 121 7.18 -18.22 24.86
C TRP A 121 5.83 -18.79 24.46
N VAL A 122 5.77 -19.44 23.30
CA VAL A 122 4.55 -20.07 22.79
C VAL A 122 4.88 -21.41 22.15
N THR A 123 4.04 -22.40 22.42
CA THR A 123 4.09 -23.71 21.78
C THR A 123 2.68 -24.17 21.43
N PHE A 124 2.50 -24.77 20.27
CA PHE A 124 1.20 -25.28 19.86
C PHE A 124 1.31 -26.43 18.87
N GLU A 125 0.24 -27.21 18.81
CA GLU A 125 0.02 -28.30 17.88
C GLU A 125 -1.44 -28.29 17.43
N PHE A 126 -1.67 -28.13 16.13
CA PHE A 126 -3.00 -28.20 15.56
C PHE A 126 -3.47 -29.65 15.42
N ARG A 127 -4.77 -29.87 15.60
CA ARG A 127 -5.38 -31.20 15.45
C ARG A 127 -5.46 -31.66 13.99
N ASN A 128 -5.72 -30.74 13.05
CA ASN A 128 -5.89 -31.06 11.63
C ASN A 128 -4.64 -30.70 10.81
N ASN A 129 -4.24 -31.59 9.90
CA ASN A 129 -3.07 -31.40 9.03
C ASN A 129 -3.17 -30.16 8.12
N ILE A 130 -4.37 -29.72 7.73
CA ILE A 130 -4.57 -28.49 6.95
C ILE A 130 -4.17 -27.26 7.77
N HIS A 131 -4.61 -27.17 9.03
CA HIS A 131 -4.21 -26.06 9.92
C HIS A 131 -2.72 -26.12 10.23
N SER A 132 -2.15 -27.32 10.42
CA SER A 132 -0.70 -27.48 10.61
C SER A 132 0.07 -26.92 9.42
N ASN A 133 -0.27 -27.33 8.19
CA ASN A 133 0.40 -26.86 6.96
C ASN A 133 0.26 -25.35 6.74
N LEU A 134 -0.92 -24.78 7.02
CA LEU A 134 -1.18 -23.36 6.86
C LEU A 134 -0.49 -22.53 7.94
N ALA A 135 -0.40 -23.05 9.17
CA ALA A 135 0.35 -22.42 10.24
C ALA A 135 1.83 -22.31 9.89
N TYR A 136 2.46 -23.30 9.26
CA TYR A 136 3.86 -23.19 8.81
C TYR A 136 4.09 -22.03 7.82
N LEU A 137 3.12 -21.70 6.97
CA LEU A 137 3.24 -20.62 5.98
C LEU A 137 3.15 -19.22 6.62
N PHE A 138 2.42 -19.08 7.73
CA PHE A 138 2.16 -17.79 8.39
C PHE A 138 2.74 -17.70 9.81
N PHE A 139 3.47 -18.72 10.27
CA PHE A 139 3.99 -18.86 11.62
C PHE A 139 4.81 -17.64 12.03
N ASP A 140 5.79 -17.30 11.19
CA ASP A 140 6.65 -16.15 11.40
C ASP A 140 5.86 -14.85 11.50
N GLU A 141 4.79 -14.65 10.71
CA GLU A 141 4.00 -13.42 10.76
C GLU A 141 3.09 -13.34 11.99
N VAL A 142 2.43 -14.44 12.36
CA VAL A 142 1.50 -14.47 13.49
C VAL A 142 2.25 -14.25 14.79
N VAL A 143 3.35 -14.98 14.95
CA VAL A 143 4.20 -14.92 16.11
C VAL A 143 4.94 -13.58 16.18
N LYS A 144 5.47 -13.06 15.05
CA LYS A 144 6.00 -11.69 15.02
C LYS A 144 4.92 -10.69 15.39
N LYS A 145 3.67 -10.77 14.93
CA LYS A 145 2.63 -9.79 15.27
C LYS A 145 2.17 -9.87 16.73
N MET A 146 2.16 -11.04 17.34
CA MET A 146 1.83 -11.21 18.76
C MET A 146 2.96 -10.76 19.69
N ALA A 147 4.22 -11.10 19.39
CA ALA A 147 5.38 -10.67 20.16
C ALA A 147 5.75 -9.19 19.90
N ASN A 148 5.45 -8.71 18.69
CA ASN A 148 5.69 -7.34 18.25
C ASN A 148 4.43 -6.47 18.19
N MET A 149 3.43 -6.74 19.03
CA MET A 149 2.34 -5.80 19.27
C MET A 149 2.89 -4.38 19.57
N TRP A 150 4.08 -4.30 20.17
CA TRP A 150 4.86 -3.09 20.46
C TRP A 150 5.72 -2.56 19.28
N ILE A 151 5.98 -3.31 18.19
CA ILE A 151 6.69 -2.76 17.00
C ILE A 151 5.75 -2.02 16.06
N TRP A 152 4.44 -2.24 16.12
CA TRP A 152 3.50 -1.36 15.40
C TRP A 152 3.56 0.09 15.89
N GLU A 153 4.08 0.31 17.11
CA GLU A 153 4.47 1.62 17.63
C GLU A 153 5.63 2.26 16.85
N ASN A 154 6.54 1.46 16.27
CA ASN A 154 7.61 1.95 15.38
C ASN A 154 7.13 2.23 13.94
N SER A 155 5.89 1.83 13.60
CA SER A 155 5.22 2.18 12.33
C SER A 155 4.22 3.31 12.51
N ASP A 156 4.23 3.98 13.67
CA ASP A 156 3.40 5.14 13.98
C ASP A 156 3.39 6.17 12.84
N TRP A 157 4.57 6.49 12.31
CA TRP A 157 4.76 7.47 11.24
C TRP A 157 4.10 7.06 9.90
N LEU A 158 3.78 5.77 9.71
CA LEU A 158 3.28 5.24 8.46
C LEU A 158 1.78 5.50 8.29
N TYR A 159 0.95 5.28 9.31
CA TYR A 159 -0.51 5.41 9.18
C TYR A 159 -1.26 5.81 10.46
N LYS A 160 -0.60 5.97 11.61
CA LYS A 160 -1.31 6.24 12.89
C LYS A 160 -1.98 7.60 12.94
N GLY A 161 -1.47 8.58 12.19
CA GLY A 161 -2.08 9.90 12.13
C GLY A 161 -3.25 10.02 11.16
N VAL A 162 -3.68 8.93 10.53
CA VAL A 162 -4.88 8.93 9.69
C VAL A 162 -6.12 9.07 10.56
N ASN A 163 -6.83 10.18 10.39
CA ASN A 163 -8.04 10.46 11.15
C ASN A 163 -9.25 9.73 10.53
N ASN A 164 -9.68 8.63 11.15
CA ASN A 164 -10.82 7.84 10.68
C ASN A 164 -12.19 8.48 10.96
N THR A 165 -12.26 9.63 11.64
CA THR A 165 -13.52 10.37 11.80
C THR A 165 -13.88 11.17 10.56
N ILE A 166 -12.91 11.42 9.67
CA ILE A 166 -13.15 12.05 8.37
C ILE A 166 -13.74 10.99 7.44
N ALA A 167 -14.92 11.27 6.89
CA ALA A 167 -15.62 10.36 5.99
C ALA A 167 -14.76 10.04 4.76
N GLY A 168 -14.63 8.75 4.42
CA GLY A 168 -13.82 8.29 3.30
C GLY A 168 -12.32 8.17 3.61
N ASN A 169 -11.85 8.50 4.81
CA ASN A 169 -10.42 8.48 5.14
C ASN A 169 -9.90 7.10 5.58
N GLY A 170 -10.78 6.27 6.17
CA GLY A 170 -10.42 4.96 6.70
C GLY A 170 -11.39 4.46 7.76
N GLY A 171 -10.95 3.50 8.56
CA GLY A 171 -11.72 2.92 9.67
C GLY A 171 -12.48 1.65 9.32
N ILE A 172 -12.90 0.94 10.37
CA ILE A 172 -13.55 -0.37 10.23
C ILE A 172 -14.85 -0.32 9.42
N GLU A 173 -15.61 0.77 9.55
CA GLU A 173 -16.83 1.00 8.77
C GLU A 173 -16.52 1.14 7.29
N CYS A 174 -15.47 1.89 6.94
CA CYS A 174 -15.02 2.03 5.56
C CYS A 174 -14.56 0.68 4.97
N ILE A 175 -13.80 -0.13 5.72
CA ILE A 175 -13.38 -1.46 5.26
C ILE A 175 -14.57 -2.39 5.04
N ASN A 176 -15.61 -2.28 5.87
CA ASN A 176 -16.81 -3.11 5.82
C ASN A 176 -17.91 -2.55 4.92
N PHE A 177 -17.71 -1.39 4.28
CA PHE A 177 -18.68 -0.75 3.40
C PHE A 177 -19.13 -1.69 2.27
N ILE A 178 -18.19 -2.42 1.66
CA ILE A 178 -18.46 -3.49 0.69
C ILE A 178 -18.22 -4.87 1.33
N PRO A 179 -19.15 -5.84 1.14
CA PRO A 179 -18.96 -7.21 1.60
C PRO A 179 -17.67 -7.84 1.08
N HIS A 180 -16.95 -8.58 1.93
CA HIS A 180 -15.69 -9.23 1.54
C HIS A 180 -15.82 -10.12 0.31
N ARG A 181 -16.93 -10.87 0.20
CA ARG A 181 -17.20 -11.72 -0.97
C ARG A 181 -17.24 -10.91 -2.27
N GLN A 182 -17.87 -9.74 -2.24
CA GLN A 182 -17.90 -8.84 -3.39
C GLN A 182 -16.50 -8.32 -3.70
N LYS A 183 -15.74 -7.85 -2.69
CA LYS A 183 -14.36 -7.40 -2.88
C LYS A 183 -13.49 -8.45 -3.58
N VAL A 184 -13.54 -9.70 -3.12
CA VAL A 184 -12.78 -10.82 -3.73
C VAL A 184 -13.19 -11.06 -5.18
N ILE A 185 -14.49 -11.13 -5.46
CA ILE A 185 -15.00 -11.37 -6.82
C ILE A 185 -14.54 -10.26 -7.75
N GLU A 186 -14.72 -9.00 -7.35
CA GLU A 186 -14.27 -7.84 -8.12
C GLU A 186 -12.75 -7.86 -8.33
N THR A 187 -11.96 -8.17 -7.30
CA THR A 187 -10.50 -8.28 -7.40
C THR A 187 -10.11 -9.36 -8.41
N CYS A 188 -10.69 -10.56 -8.32
CA CYS A 188 -10.39 -11.64 -9.26
C CYS A 188 -10.72 -11.23 -10.70
N ILE A 189 -11.90 -10.65 -10.94
CA ILE A 189 -12.32 -10.23 -12.28
C ILE A 189 -11.37 -9.16 -12.84
N VAL A 190 -11.13 -8.09 -12.08
CA VAL A 190 -10.29 -6.97 -12.55
C VAL A 190 -8.85 -7.42 -12.74
N THR A 191 -8.31 -8.25 -11.85
CA THR A 191 -6.94 -8.80 -11.98
C THR A 191 -6.81 -9.68 -13.22
N VAL A 192 -7.75 -10.60 -13.49
CA VAL A 192 -7.68 -11.47 -14.68
C VAL A 192 -7.72 -10.65 -15.97
N LEU A 193 -8.65 -9.69 -16.06
CA LEU A 193 -8.74 -8.79 -17.22
C LEU A 193 -7.47 -7.96 -17.40
N SER A 194 -6.95 -7.38 -16.31
CA SER A 194 -5.73 -6.58 -16.35
C SER A 194 -4.52 -7.43 -16.77
N LEU A 195 -4.36 -8.65 -16.25
CA LEU A 195 -3.28 -9.54 -16.69
C LEU A 195 -3.38 -9.86 -18.20
N GLY A 196 -4.58 -10.09 -18.73
CA GLY A 196 -4.79 -10.26 -20.17
C GLY A 196 -4.36 -9.03 -20.98
N GLU A 197 -4.75 -7.83 -20.55
CA GLU A 197 -4.34 -6.56 -21.17
C GLU A 197 -2.84 -6.30 -21.04
N LEU A 198 -2.21 -6.69 -19.92
CA LEU A 198 -0.77 -6.60 -19.73
C LEU A 198 -0.03 -7.47 -20.72
N LEU A 199 -0.48 -8.72 -20.91
CA LEU A 199 0.13 -9.65 -21.88
C LEU A 199 -0.03 -9.14 -23.31
N TYR A 200 -1.19 -8.57 -23.65
CA TYR A 200 -1.40 -7.88 -24.92
C TYR A 200 -0.42 -6.70 -25.08
N ALA A 201 -0.29 -5.85 -24.07
CA ALA A 201 0.60 -4.70 -24.11
C ALA A 201 2.07 -5.13 -24.24
N CYS A 202 2.53 -6.12 -23.46
CA CYS A 202 3.89 -6.64 -23.55
C CYS A 202 4.25 -7.19 -24.94
N LYS A 203 3.27 -7.68 -25.70
CA LYS A 203 3.47 -8.17 -27.08
C LYS A 203 3.45 -7.06 -28.13
N ASN A 204 2.66 -6.01 -27.93
CA ASN A 204 2.40 -4.99 -28.96
C ASN A 204 3.13 -3.66 -28.71
N VAL A 205 3.54 -3.41 -27.47
CA VAL A 205 4.34 -2.24 -27.12
C VAL A 205 5.71 -2.36 -27.77
N SER A 206 6.02 -1.39 -28.61
CA SER A 206 7.31 -1.27 -29.27
C SER A 206 7.93 0.11 -29.04
N LEU A 207 9.25 0.10 -28.82
CA LEU A 207 10.07 1.30 -28.74
C LEU A 207 10.94 1.36 -29.99
N PRO A 208 11.07 2.54 -30.64
CA PRO A 208 11.99 2.74 -31.74
C PRO A 208 13.40 2.21 -31.43
N LYS A 209 14.04 1.60 -32.44
CA LYS A 209 15.42 1.11 -32.32
C LYS A 209 16.41 2.27 -32.24
N HIS A 210 16.15 3.33 -33.01
CA HIS A 210 16.96 4.55 -33.00
C HIS A 210 16.30 5.62 -32.13
N ILE A 211 17.06 6.21 -31.21
CA ILE A 211 16.59 7.29 -30.35
C ILE A 211 16.77 8.60 -31.14
N PRO A 212 15.71 9.40 -31.33
CA PRO A 212 15.87 10.68 -32.02
C PRO A 212 16.84 11.59 -31.26
N PRO A 213 17.72 12.33 -31.97
CA PRO A 213 18.70 13.20 -31.34
C PRO A 213 18.01 14.30 -30.52
N VAL A 214 18.65 14.66 -29.39
CA VAL A 214 18.14 15.69 -28.50
C VAL A 214 18.24 17.05 -29.18
N THR A 215 17.11 17.72 -29.36
CA THR A 215 17.09 18.97 -30.13
C THR A 215 17.37 20.23 -29.33
N LYS A 216 17.26 20.15 -28.00
CA LYS A 216 17.68 21.23 -27.09
C LYS A 216 18.48 20.69 -25.92
N PRO A 217 19.72 21.17 -25.71
CA PRO A 217 20.46 20.86 -24.49
C PRO A 217 19.74 21.40 -23.26
N ASP A 218 20.14 20.86 -22.10
CA ASP A 218 19.62 21.20 -20.78
C ASP A 218 19.44 22.71 -20.59
N SER A 219 18.19 23.14 -20.35
CA SER A 219 17.82 24.56 -20.31
C SER A 219 17.59 25.03 -18.88
N ALA A 220 17.76 26.33 -18.63
CA ALA A 220 17.43 26.93 -17.34
C ALA A 220 15.97 26.63 -16.92
N ALA A 221 15.04 26.56 -17.87
CA ALA A 221 13.65 26.18 -17.61
C ALA A 221 13.50 24.71 -17.17
N LYS A 222 14.28 23.78 -17.75
CA LYS A 222 14.29 22.38 -17.32
C LYS A 222 14.75 22.25 -15.87
N ARG A 223 15.84 22.94 -15.53
CA ARG A 223 16.40 22.95 -14.17
C ARG A 223 15.45 23.58 -13.17
N LEU A 224 14.85 24.72 -13.52
CA LEU A 224 13.85 25.38 -12.69
C LEU A 224 12.68 24.43 -12.40
N MET A 225 12.15 23.77 -13.43
CA MET A 225 11.03 22.85 -13.26
C MET A 225 11.39 21.62 -12.41
N LEU A 226 12.60 21.07 -12.56
CA LEU A 226 13.10 20.01 -11.69
C LEU A 226 13.18 20.48 -10.23
N VAL A 227 13.74 21.66 -9.97
CA VAL A 227 13.82 22.23 -8.62
C VAL A 227 12.42 22.43 -8.03
N CYS A 228 11.49 23.02 -8.80
CA CYS A 228 10.10 23.19 -8.35
C CYS A 228 9.45 21.85 -7.99
N MET A 229 9.61 20.82 -8.84
CA MET A 229 9.07 19.49 -8.59
C MET A 229 9.67 18.84 -7.33
N CYS A 230 10.99 18.95 -7.13
CA CYS A 230 11.66 18.43 -5.94
C CYS A 230 11.21 19.14 -4.66
N VAL A 231 11.07 20.48 -4.70
CA VAL A 231 10.60 21.26 -3.55
C VAL A 231 9.17 20.88 -3.19
N VAL A 232 8.26 20.88 -4.16
CA VAL A 232 6.84 20.51 -3.95
C VAL A 232 6.73 19.09 -3.40
N PHE A 233 7.45 18.14 -3.99
CA PHE A 233 7.44 16.75 -3.51
C PHE A 233 8.05 16.60 -2.11
N GLY A 234 9.13 17.35 -1.82
CA GLY A 234 9.74 17.39 -0.49
C GLY A 234 8.80 17.98 0.57
N MET A 235 8.03 19.02 0.23
CA MET A 235 7.00 19.57 1.10
C MET A 235 5.87 18.56 1.37
N GLU A 236 5.35 17.88 0.35
CA GLU A 236 4.34 16.82 0.52
C GLU A 236 4.85 15.67 1.39
N LEU A 237 6.11 15.25 1.23
CA LEU A 237 6.74 14.29 2.12
C LEU A 237 6.79 14.83 3.56
N GLY A 238 7.22 16.09 3.73
CA GLY A 238 7.26 16.76 5.03
C GLY A 238 5.91 16.77 5.74
N PHE A 239 4.82 17.14 5.03
CA PHE A 239 3.47 17.10 5.58
C PHE A 239 3.05 15.70 6.00
N LYS A 240 3.33 14.67 5.19
CA LYS A 240 2.97 13.28 5.52
C LYS A 240 3.79 12.71 6.67
N PHE A 241 5.07 13.05 6.78
CA PHE A 241 5.88 12.69 7.93
C PHE A 241 5.39 13.37 9.20
N ALA A 242 5.13 14.68 9.15
CA ALA A 242 4.64 15.47 10.29
C ALA A 242 3.28 14.97 10.79
N THR A 243 2.38 14.62 9.86
CA THR A 243 1.04 14.10 10.19
C THR A 243 1.01 12.60 10.45
N ARG A 244 2.13 11.87 10.30
CA ARG A 244 2.20 10.40 10.47
C ARG A 244 1.25 9.63 9.52
N GLN A 245 1.19 10.07 8.26
CA GLN A 245 0.33 9.53 7.20
C GLN A 245 1.13 9.07 5.97
N MET A 246 2.36 8.59 6.15
CA MET A 246 3.26 8.26 5.04
C MET A 246 2.74 7.19 4.08
N LEU A 247 1.80 6.34 4.48
CA LEU A 247 1.17 5.35 3.61
C LEU A 247 0.49 6.00 2.39
N TRP A 248 0.05 7.26 2.51
CA TRP A 248 -0.58 8.03 1.43
C TRP A 248 0.39 8.38 0.30
N ILE A 249 1.71 8.21 0.49
CA ILE A 249 2.69 8.36 -0.58
C ILE A 249 2.49 7.34 -1.71
N LEU A 250 1.76 6.24 -1.44
CA LEU A 250 1.38 5.26 -2.44
C LEU A 250 0.29 5.77 -3.40
N ASN A 251 -0.40 6.88 -3.08
CA ASN A 251 -1.39 7.42 -4.02
C ASN A 251 -0.72 7.78 -5.37
N PRO A 252 -1.39 7.50 -6.51
CA PRO A 252 -0.78 7.62 -7.83
C PRO A 252 -0.15 8.98 -8.14
N CYS A 253 -0.69 10.08 -7.62
CA CYS A 253 -0.15 11.43 -7.85
C CYS A 253 1.32 11.56 -7.40
N HIS A 254 1.70 10.95 -6.28
CA HIS A 254 3.07 10.98 -5.78
C HIS A 254 4.00 10.10 -6.63
N LEU A 255 3.56 8.92 -7.06
CA LEU A 255 4.34 8.05 -7.95
C LEU A 255 4.58 8.70 -9.32
N ILE A 256 3.57 9.39 -9.85
CA ILE A 256 3.70 10.17 -11.08
C ILE A 256 4.66 11.35 -10.87
N THR A 257 4.59 12.03 -9.73
CA THR A 257 5.53 13.11 -9.37
C THR A 257 6.98 12.60 -9.31
N MET A 258 7.23 11.46 -8.67
CA MET A 258 8.55 10.81 -8.65
C MET A 258 9.01 10.44 -10.07
N SER A 259 8.11 9.92 -10.90
CA SER A 259 8.40 9.59 -12.31
C SER A 259 8.77 10.84 -13.11
N GLN A 260 8.11 11.98 -12.86
CA GLN A 260 8.43 13.25 -13.52
C GLN A 260 9.77 13.84 -13.08
N ILE A 261 10.08 13.78 -11.77
CA ILE A 261 11.41 14.15 -11.25
C ILE A 261 12.48 13.30 -11.93
N TRP A 262 12.26 11.99 -12.02
CA TRP A 262 13.15 11.09 -12.75
C TRP A 262 13.27 11.48 -14.23
N LEU A 263 12.17 11.71 -14.94
CA LEU A 263 12.20 12.09 -16.36
C LEU A 263 12.92 13.43 -16.60
N LEU A 264 12.90 14.35 -15.64
CA LEU A 264 13.63 15.62 -15.70
C LEU A 264 15.12 15.44 -15.37
N ALA A 265 15.50 14.55 -14.46
CA ALA A 265 16.88 14.37 -14.02
C ALA A 265 17.67 13.30 -14.79
N ALA A 266 17.02 12.22 -15.22
CA ALA A 266 17.66 11.01 -15.72
C ALA A 266 18.27 11.19 -17.12
N PRO A 267 19.32 10.41 -17.46
CA PRO A 267 19.89 10.39 -18.79
C PRO A 267 18.89 9.83 -19.81
N GLN A 268 18.93 10.39 -21.03
CA GLN A 268 17.99 10.02 -22.07
C GLN A 268 18.33 8.63 -22.65
N ASN A 269 17.44 7.67 -22.41
CA ASN A 269 17.57 6.29 -22.89
C ASN A 269 16.19 5.69 -23.19
N ARG A 270 16.16 4.45 -23.72
CA ARG A 270 14.91 3.75 -24.06
C ARG A 270 13.99 3.54 -22.87
N ILE A 271 14.56 3.35 -21.67
CA ILE A 271 13.78 3.21 -20.42
C ILE A 271 13.05 4.52 -20.12
N SER A 272 13.71 5.66 -20.23
CA SER A 272 13.11 6.97 -20.02
C SER A 272 12.02 7.27 -21.05
N MET A 273 12.18 6.83 -22.31
CA MET A 273 11.10 6.91 -23.31
C MET A 273 9.89 6.04 -22.91
N ALA A 274 10.13 4.81 -22.43
CA ALA A 274 9.06 3.92 -21.98
C ALA A 274 8.31 4.50 -20.77
N ILE A 275 9.05 5.00 -19.78
CA ILE A 275 8.49 5.68 -18.60
C ILE A 275 7.68 6.89 -19.06
N PHE A 276 8.18 7.71 -19.97
CA PHE A 276 7.45 8.87 -20.50
C PHE A 276 6.12 8.46 -21.15
N ARG A 277 6.11 7.43 -22.01
CA ARG A 277 4.88 6.97 -22.68
C ARG A 277 3.86 6.38 -21.70
N LEU A 278 4.30 5.56 -20.74
CA LEU A 278 3.42 5.05 -19.68
C LEU A 278 2.87 6.20 -18.83
N HIS A 279 3.75 7.12 -18.44
CA HIS A 279 3.42 8.29 -17.66
C HIS A 279 2.32 9.14 -18.31
N MET A 280 2.34 9.35 -19.63
CA MET A 280 1.34 10.15 -20.35
C MET A 280 -0.10 9.68 -20.13
N HIS A 281 -0.33 8.37 -20.03
CA HIS A 281 -1.66 7.79 -19.76
C HIS A 281 -1.98 7.74 -18.26
N GLY A 282 -0.96 7.74 -17.41
CA GLY A 282 -1.08 7.81 -15.94
C GLY A 282 -1.49 9.17 -15.39
N LEU A 283 -1.50 10.23 -16.22
CA LEU A 283 -1.87 11.59 -15.81
C LEU A 283 -3.37 11.81 -15.59
N SER A 284 -4.21 10.85 -15.96
CA SER A 284 -5.67 10.91 -15.78
C SER A 284 -6.07 11.22 -14.33
N GLY A 285 -5.38 10.62 -13.36
CA GLY A 285 -5.61 10.90 -11.95
C GLY A 285 -5.33 12.35 -11.56
N ALA A 286 -4.31 12.98 -12.16
CA ALA A 286 -3.99 14.37 -11.89
C ALA A 286 -5.07 15.33 -12.40
N LEU A 287 -5.64 15.05 -13.57
CA LEU A 287 -6.76 15.80 -14.12
C LEU A 287 -8.01 15.66 -13.24
N ILE A 288 -8.36 14.43 -12.85
CA ILE A 288 -9.54 14.18 -12.01
C ILE A 288 -9.39 14.87 -10.65
N ALA A 289 -8.21 14.79 -10.03
CA ALA A 289 -7.92 15.47 -8.77
C ALA A 289 -8.05 17.01 -8.88
N PHE A 290 -7.77 17.59 -10.06
CA PHE A 290 -7.97 19.02 -10.29
C PHE A 290 -9.45 19.39 -10.48
N LEU A 291 -10.22 18.54 -11.16
CA LEU A 291 -11.65 18.76 -11.43
C LEU A 291 -12.54 18.45 -10.21
N PHE A 292 -12.15 17.46 -9.42
CA PHE A 292 -12.89 16.96 -8.25
C PHE A 292 -11.93 16.82 -7.06
N PRO A 293 -11.47 17.95 -6.48
CA PRO A 293 -10.45 17.92 -5.44
C PRO A 293 -10.98 17.32 -4.14
N LEU A 294 -10.22 16.40 -3.57
CA LEU A 294 -10.43 15.85 -2.22
C LEU A 294 -9.34 16.40 -1.30
N VAL A 295 -9.65 17.50 -0.61
CA VAL A 295 -8.70 18.26 0.21
C VAL A 295 -9.12 18.37 1.69
N ASP A 296 -10.16 17.64 2.10
CA ASP A 296 -10.74 17.74 3.45
C ASP A 296 -9.82 17.18 4.54
N SER A 297 -8.93 16.24 4.19
CA SER A 297 -7.92 15.71 5.12
C SER A 297 -6.66 16.58 5.23
N ARG A 298 -6.54 17.65 4.43
CA ARG A 298 -5.37 18.54 4.39
C ARG A 298 -5.58 19.72 5.32
N MET A 299 -5.00 19.63 6.51
CA MET A 299 -5.27 20.54 7.63
C MET A 299 -4.10 21.47 7.96
N LEU A 300 -2.90 21.17 7.44
CA LEU A 300 -1.73 22.00 7.72
C LEU A 300 -1.70 23.26 6.84
N PRO A 301 -1.10 24.37 7.33
CA PRO A 301 -0.90 25.57 6.51
C PRO A 301 -0.15 25.25 5.21
N PHE A 302 -0.60 25.82 4.09
CA PHE A 302 -0.06 25.63 2.74
C PHE A 302 -0.23 24.24 2.13
N GLU A 303 -0.80 23.26 2.85
CA GLU A 303 -0.94 21.89 2.34
C GLU A 303 -1.92 21.78 1.14
N LYS A 304 -2.95 22.63 1.11
CA LYS A 304 -3.93 22.68 0.01
C LYS A 304 -3.32 23.37 -1.21
N GLU A 305 -2.56 24.43 -0.99
CA GLU A 305 -1.88 25.20 -2.02
C GLU A 305 -0.82 24.34 -2.71
N VAL A 306 0.00 23.61 -1.93
CA VAL A 306 0.98 22.66 -2.44
C VAL A 306 0.30 21.55 -3.25
N TYR A 307 -0.86 21.04 -2.80
CA TYR A 307 -1.65 20.09 -3.57
C TYR A 307 -2.02 20.63 -4.97
N TYR A 308 -2.56 21.84 -5.07
CA TYR A 308 -2.91 22.43 -6.37
C TYR A 308 -1.69 22.71 -7.23
N ILE A 309 -0.60 23.20 -6.63
CA ILE A 309 0.67 23.45 -7.34
C ILE A 309 1.22 22.13 -7.89
N GLN A 310 1.23 21.07 -7.09
CA GLN A 310 1.68 19.74 -7.51
C GLN A 310 0.87 19.24 -8.72
N HIS A 311 -0.47 19.28 -8.64
CA HIS A 311 -1.32 18.77 -9.72
C HIS A 311 -1.23 19.62 -10.99
N GLY A 312 -1.07 20.94 -10.85
CA GLY A 312 -0.80 21.85 -11.97
C GLY A 312 0.55 21.55 -12.63
N LEU A 313 1.61 21.39 -11.84
CA LEU A 313 2.94 21.01 -12.35
C LEU A 313 2.92 19.65 -13.04
N MET A 314 2.18 18.69 -12.49
CA MET A 314 2.02 17.37 -13.11
C MET A 314 1.45 17.44 -14.52
N LEU A 315 0.54 18.37 -14.81
CA LEU A 315 0.02 18.60 -16.16
C LEU A 315 0.96 19.46 -17.01
N LEU A 316 1.77 20.34 -16.42
CA LEU A 316 2.69 21.22 -17.16
C LEU A 316 3.96 20.51 -17.64
N VAL A 317 4.59 19.70 -16.77
CA VAL A 317 5.85 18.98 -17.02
C VAL A 317 5.82 18.17 -18.34
N PRO A 318 4.84 17.30 -18.60
CA PRO A 318 4.79 16.52 -19.84
C PRO A 318 4.69 17.41 -21.09
N PHE A 319 3.96 18.54 -21.03
CA PHE A 319 3.92 19.49 -22.14
C PHE A 319 5.30 20.08 -22.43
N TYR A 320 6.02 20.48 -21.39
CA TYR A 320 7.39 20.98 -21.52
C TYR A 320 8.34 19.91 -22.09
N LEU A 321 8.28 18.67 -21.58
CA LEU A 321 9.11 17.57 -22.07
C LEU A 321 8.86 17.31 -23.56
N MET A 322 7.61 17.31 -24.01
CA MET A 322 7.27 17.18 -25.44
C MET A 322 7.87 18.30 -26.32
N ARG A 323 8.08 19.50 -25.77
CA ARG A 323 8.73 20.61 -26.49
C ARG A 323 10.22 20.37 -26.71
N THR A 324 10.86 19.55 -25.89
CA THR A 324 12.29 19.22 -26.02
C THR A 324 12.56 18.16 -27.10
N GLY A 325 11.55 17.39 -27.51
CA GLY A 325 11.68 16.32 -28.50
C GLY A 325 12.49 15.12 -27.99
N GLY A 326 13.09 14.34 -28.90
CA GLY A 326 13.93 13.19 -28.53
C GLY A 326 13.14 12.04 -27.91
N ILE A 327 13.52 11.62 -26.71
CA ILE A 327 12.85 10.50 -25.98
C ILE A 327 11.44 10.85 -25.48
N TYR A 328 11.08 12.12 -25.43
CA TYR A 328 9.79 12.59 -24.90
C TYR A 328 8.72 12.67 -26.01
N MET A 329 8.80 11.77 -26.99
CA MET A 329 7.83 11.63 -28.05
C MET A 329 6.78 10.57 -27.68
N PRO A 330 5.50 10.97 -27.58
CA PRO A 330 4.42 10.00 -27.38
C PRO A 330 4.26 9.13 -28.62
N GLU A 331 3.69 7.94 -28.42
CA GLU A 331 3.33 7.01 -29.48
C GLU A 331 2.30 7.60 -30.47
N PRO A 332 2.12 6.99 -31.65
CA PRO A 332 1.06 7.39 -32.58
C PRO A 332 -0.32 7.43 -31.92
N LEU A 333 -1.18 8.35 -32.37
CA LEU A 333 -2.52 8.50 -31.78
C LEU A 333 -3.39 7.25 -31.98
N SER A 334 -3.12 6.46 -33.02
CA SER A 334 -3.79 5.19 -33.30
C SER A 334 -3.28 4.01 -32.46
N ASP A 335 -2.10 4.11 -31.85
CA ASP A 335 -1.52 3.01 -31.06
C ASP A 335 -2.00 3.05 -29.61
N PHE A 336 -2.98 2.21 -29.25
CA PHE A 336 -3.50 2.13 -27.88
C PHE A 336 -2.72 1.16 -26.97
N SER A 337 -1.67 0.49 -27.46
CA SER A 337 -0.94 -0.54 -26.70
C SER A 337 -0.35 0.01 -25.40
N TRP A 338 0.19 1.23 -25.44
CA TRP A 338 0.71 1.93 -24.27
C TRP A 338 -0.36 2.36 -23.27
N ALA A 339 -1.56 2.71 -23.77
CA ALA A 339 -2.69 3.09 -22.93
C ALA A 339 -3.24 1.86 -22.17
N PHE A 340 -3.42 0.73 -22.87
CA PHE A 340 -3.79 -0.55 -22.24
C PHE A 340 -2.74 -1.03 -21.24
N GLY A 341 -1.45 -0.95 -21.60
CA GLY A 341 -0.37 -1.31 -20.67
C GLY A 341 -0.38 -0.48 -19.39
N THR A 342 -0.58 0.83 -19.51
CA THR A 342 -0.66 1.74 -18.36
C THR A 342 -1.89 1.45 -17.50
N LYS A 343 -3.06 1.31 -18.12
CA LYS A 343 -4.31 0.94 -17.44
C LYS A 343 -4.13 -0.35 -16.64
N SER A 344 -3.59 -1.39 -17.27
CA SER A 344 -3.35 -2.67 -16.62
C SER A 344 -2.41 -2.53 -15.42
N PHE A 345 -1.28 -1.83 -15.59
CA PHE A 345 -0.34 -1.60 -14.51
C PHE A 345 -1.01 -0.89 -13.32
N LEU A 346 -1.77 0.18 -13.59
CA LEU A 346 -2.52 0.90 -12.56
C LEU A 346 -3.52 -0.02 -11.86
N TYR A 347 -4.27 -0.85 -12.58
CA TYR A 347 -5.26 -1.73 -11.96
C TYR A 347 -4.60 -2.80 -11.10
N LEU A 348 -3.54 -3.45 -11.58
CA LEU A 348 -2.79 -4.40 -10.75
C LEU A 348 -2.21 -3.73 -9.51
N TYR A 349 -1.69 -2.50 -9.64
CA TYR A 349 -1.19 -1.71 -8.51
C TYR A 349 -2.28 -1.44 -7.46
N HIS A 350 -3.44 -0.96 -7.86
CA HIS A 350 -4.52 -0.66 -6.92
C HIS A 350 -5.08 -1.93 -6.25
N TRP A 351 -5.32 -2.96 -7.04
CA TRP A 351 -6.06 -4.14 -6.58
C TRP A 351 -5.18 -5.18 -5.87
N LEU A 352 -3.90 -5.32 -6.25
CA LEU A 352 -2.99 -6.30 -5.66
C LEU A 352 -2.02 -5.71 -4.63
N LEU A 353 -1.79 -4.39 -4.63
CA LEU A 353 -0.93 -3.73 -3.64
C LEU A 353 -1.72 -2.82 -2.70
N MET A 354 -2.40 -1.81 -3.23
CA MET A 354 -3.06 -0.80 -2.37
C MET A 354 -4.25 -1.38 -1.59
N GLN A 355 -5.07 -2.24 -2.19
CA GLN A 355 -6.22 -2.84 -1.51
C GLN A 355 -5.80 -3.69 -0.29
N PRO A 356 -4.86 -4.65 -0.39
CA PRO A 356 -4.38 -5.37 0.79
C PRO A 356 -3.81 -4.44 1.87
N LEU A 357 -3.02 -3.43 1.47
CA LEU A 357 -2.50 -2.44 2.42
C LEU A 357 -3.61 -1.64 3.09
N SER A 358 -4.66 -1.27 2.37
CA SER A 358 -5.83 -0.57 2.91
C SER A 358 -6.57 -1.43 3.95
N ILE A 359 -6.74 -2.72 3.68
CA ILE A 359 -7.40 -3.66 4.59
C ILE A 359 -6.59 -3.81 5.88
N VAL A 360 -5.26 -3.96 5.77
CA VAL A 360 -4.38 -4.18 6.93
C VAL A 360 -4.21 -2.90 7.76
N SER A 361 -4.08 -1.75 7.10
CA SER A 361 -3.84 -0.46 7.79
C SER A 361 -5.11 0.25 8.23
N LEU A 362 -6.29 -0.20 7.78
CA LEU A 362 -7.57 0.50 7.89
C LEU A 362 -7.61 1.88 7.21
N VAL A 363 -6.63 2.22 6.38
CA VAL A 363 -6.58 3.47 5.62
C VAL A 363 -7.27 3.26 4.28
N ASN A 364 -8.12 4.20 3.86
CA ASN A 364 -8.80 4.10 2.57
C ASN A 364 -7.92 4.64 1.43
N LEU A 365 -6.90 3.87 1.03
CA LEU A 365 -6.02 4.31 -0.04
C LEU A 365 -6.77 4.39 -1.38
N ASN A 366 -6.71 5.57 -2.00
CA ASN A 366 -7.37 5.88 -3.27
C ASN A 366 -8.85 5.43 -3.34
N ASN A 367 -9.59 5.58 -2.24
CA ASN A 367 -11.01 5.23 -2.13
C ASN A 367 -11.33 3.77 -2.51
N LEU A 368 -10.42 2.81 -2.30
CA LEU A 368 -10.63 1.41 -2.67
C LEU A 368 -11.57 0.64 -1.73
N MET A 369 -11.77 1.11 -0.50
CA MET A 369 -12.57 0.42 0.53
C MET A 369 -13.98 1.00 0.66
N CYS A 370 -14.08 2.33 0.68
CA CYS A 370 -15.35 3.05 0.64
C CYS A 370 -15.24 4.29 -0.28
N PRO A 371 -16.35 4.77 -0.86
CA PRO A 371 -16.36 5.95 -1.73
C PRO A 371 -16.14 7.24 -0.92
N ALA A 372 -15.63 8.26 -1.59
CA ALA A 372 -15.63 9.61 -1.02
C ALA A 372 -17.08 10.13 -0.88
N PRO A 373 -17.35 11.04 0.08
CA PRO A 373 -18.69 11.62 0.23
C PRO A 373 -19.22 12.31 -1.03
N SER A 374 -18.32 12.87 -1.84
CA SER A 374 -18.63 13.56 -3.10
C SER A 374 -18.69 12.63 -4.32
N ASP A 375 -18.55 11.31 -4.14
CA ASP A 375 -18.54 10.36 -5.25
C ASP A 375 -19.95 10.28 -5.90
N PRO A 376 -20.09 10.58 -7.21
CA PRO A 376 -21.40 10.55 -7.88
C PRO A 376 -21.99 9.13 -8.01
N PHE A 377 -21.18 8.09 -7.80
CA PHE A 377 -21.59 6.69 -7.84
C PHE A 377 -21.66 6.07 -6.43
N TYR A 378 -21.89 6.89 -5.40
CA TYR A 378 -21.97 6.43 -4.01
C TYR A 378 -22.92 5.24 -3.86
N GLY A 379 -22.39 4.12 -3.37
CA GLY A 379 -23.16 2.89 -3.15
C GLY A 379 -22.28 1.65 -3.29
N LYS A 380 -22.85 0.46 -3.09
CA LYS A 380 -22.06 -0.80 -3.10
C LYS A 380 -21.42 -1.11 -4.46
N GLY A 381 -21.92 -0.56 -5.56
CA GLY A 381 -21.39 -0.76 -6.91
C GLY A 381 -20.29 0.23 -7.33
N TYR A 382 -19.93 1.21 -6.49
CA TYR A 382 -19.09 2.34 -6.88
C TYR A 382 -17.73 1.93 -7.49
N ARG A 383 -17.12 0.84 -7.00
CA ARG A 383 -15.83 0.34 -7.49
C ARG A 383 -15.90 -0.14 -8.94
N MET A 384 -17.01 -0.77 -9.32
CA MET A 384 -17.20 -1.21 -10.70
C MET A 384 -17.54 -0.03 -11.61
N CYS A 385 -18.32 0.94 -11.14
CA CYS A 385 -18.48 2.21 -11.83
C CYS A 385 -17.13 2.90 -12.04
N ALA A 386 -16.28 2.92 -11.02
CA ALA A 386 -14.92 3.44 -11.09
C ALA A 386 -14.07 2.72 -12.14
N VAL A 387 -14.07 1.38 -12.15
CA VAL A 387 -13.38 0.60 -13.18
C VAL A 387 -13.86 0.96 -14.60
N LEU A 388 -15.15 1.18 -14.80
CA LEU A 388 -15.69 1.54 -16.11
C LEU A 388 -15.26 2.93 -16.55
N HIS A 389 -15.53 3.97 -15.74
CA HIS A 389 -15.23 5.33 -16.15
C HIS A 389 -13.71 5.60 -16.16
N GLN A 390 -12.94 5.05 -15.21
CA GLN A 390 -11.48 5.19 -15.21
C GLN A 390 -10.84 4.50 -16.42
N THR A 391 -11.40 3.38 -16.90
CA THR A 391 -10.95 2.76 -18.15
C THR A 391 -11.08 3.75 -19.31
N ALA A 392 -12.25 4.37 -19.47
CA ALA A 392 -12.47 5.34 -20.53
C ALA A 392 -11.54 6.56 -20.40
N VAL A 393 -11.38 7.10 -19.19
CA VAL A 393 -10.50 8.26 -18.97
C VAL A 393 -9.03 7.92 -19.25
N VAL A 394 -8.50 6.80 -18.76
CA VAL A 394 -7.10 6.41 -19.01
C VAL A 394 -6.82 6.22 -20.51
N LEU A 395 -7.75 5.58 -21.24
CA LEU A 395 -7.59 5.33 -22.67
C LEU A 395 -7.66 6.61 -23.52
N LEU A 396 -8.52 7.56 -23.14
CA LEU A 396 -8.76 8.77 -23.92
C LEU A 396 -7.89 9.95 -23.51
N HIS A 397 -7.67 10.16 -22.20
CA HIS A 397 -7.02 11.34 -21.67
C HIS A 397 -5.62 11.54 -22.26
N GLY A 398 -4.75 10.52 -22.20
CA GLY A 398 -3.38 10.63 -22.71
C GLY A 398 -3.33 10.94 -24.22
N LYS A 399 -4.31 10.43 -24.98
CA LYS A 399 -4.46 10.70 -26.43
C LYS A 399 -4.92 12.12 -26.70
N ILE A 400 -5.97 12.57 -26.01
CA ILE A 400 -6.49 13.94 -26.12
C ILE A 400 -5.43 14.94 -25.71
N TYR A 401 -4.78 14.71 -24.57
CA TYR A 401 -3.68 15.54 -24.07
C TYR A 401 -2.57 15.63 -25.12
N THR A 402 -2.12 14.50 -25.67
CA THR A 402 -1.09 14.45 -26.72
C THR A 402 -1.50 15.23 -27.97
N PHE A 403 -2.74 15.08 -28.42
CA PHE A 403 -3.27 15.78 -29.58
C PHE A 403 -3.28 17.30 -29.39
N VAL A 404 -3.80 17.77 -28.25
CA VAL A 404 -3.85 19.19 -27.89
C VAL A 404 -2.43 19.73 -27.75
N ALA A 405 -1.56 19.03 -27.02
CA ALA A 405 -0.16 19.42 -26.84
C ALA A 405 0.55 19.57 -28.19
N LYS A 406 0.43 18.59 -29.10
CA LYS A 406 1.02 18.67 -30.46
C LYS A 406 0.53 19.88 -31.25
N LYS A 407 -0.74 20.29 -31.09
CA LYS A 407 -1.27 21.51 -31.73
C LYS A 407 -0.70 22.79 -31.14
N LEU A 408 -0.50 22.83 -29.82
CA LEU A 408 0.03 24.00 -29.10
C LEU A 408 1.56 24.13 -29.15
N LEU A 409 2.29 23.08 -29.54
CA LEU A 409 3.74 23.14 -29.67
C LEU A 409 4.17 24.21 -30.71
N PRO A 410 5.25 24.99 -30.42
CA PRO A 410 5.81 25.95 -31.38
C PRO A 410 6.23 25.27 -32.69
N LYS A 411 6.20 26.00 -33.82
CA LYS A 411 6.59 25.48 -35.14
C LYS A 411 7.95 24.78 -35.15
N ALA A 412 8.95 25.35 -34.46
CA ALA A 412 10.27 24.75 -34.31
C ALA A 412 10.25 23.36 -33.63
N ALA A 413 9.40 23.17 -32.62
CA ALA A 413 9.23 21.88 -31.95
C ALA A 413 8.41 20.87 -32.79
N LYS A 414 7.50 21.37 -33.64
CA LYS A 414 6.76 20.54 -34.60
C LYS A 414 7.67 19.98 -35.70
N GLN A 415 8.58 20.79 -36.22
CA GLN A 415 9.54 20.39 -37.25
C GLN A 415 10.46 19.26 -36.75
N VAL A 416 11.01 19.41 -35.55
CA VAL A 416 11.81 18.36 -34.87
C VAL A 416 11.08 17.03 -34.78
N ASN A 417 9.79 17.06 -34.41
CA ASN A 417 8.97 15.86 -34.29
C ASN A 417 8.69 15.21 -35.66
N LEU A 418 8.57 16.01 -36.73
CA LEU A 418 8.39 15.53 -38.10
C LEU A 418 9.67 14.90 -38.66
N ASP A 419 10.82 15.55 -38.49
CA ASP A 419 12.10 15.05 -38.98
C ASP A 419 12.49 13.72 -38.30
N SER A 420 12.20 13.60 -37.00
CA SER A 420 12.36 12.36 -36.24
C SER A 420 11.46 11.22 -36.73
N HIS A 421 10.25 11.55 -37.19
CA HIS A 421 9.29 10.56 -37.71
C HIS A 421 9.65 10.10 -39.13
N ASN A 422 10.14 11.02 -39.98
CA ASN A 422 10.58 10.72 -41.34
C ASN A 422 11.89 9.92 -41.37
N GLY A 423 12.83 10.19 -40.45
CA GLY A 423 14.04 9.38 -40.30
C GLY A 423 13.76 7.91 -39.96
N ASN A 424 12.65 7.62 -39.24
CA ASN A 424 12.22 6.26 -38.93
C ASN A 424 11.57 5.55 -40.13
N ASN A 425 10.84 6.27 -40.99
CA ASN A 425 10.17 5.70 -42.17
C ASN A 425 11.13 5.40 -43.33
N ASN A 426 12.24 6.14 -43.45
CA ASN A 426 13.24 5.89 -44.49
C ASN A 426 14.11 4.66 -44.21
N ASN A 427 14.28 4.26 -42.95
CA ASN A 427 15.02 3.06 -42.57
C ASN A 427 14.19 1.76 -42.58
N THR A 428 12.90 1.83 -42.89
CA THR A 428 12.04 0.65 -43.09
C THR A 428 11.90 0.24 -44.57
N LYS A 429 12.61 0.92 -45.49
CA LYS A 429 12.60 0.61 -46.93
C LYS A 429 13.89 -0.01 -47.47
N THR A 430 14.85 -0.30 -46.60
CA THR A 430 16.08 -1.01 -46.93
C THR A 430 16.24 -2.16 -45.95
N ASP A 431 15.61 -3.28 -46.29
CA ASP A 431 16.05 -4.65 -45.98
C ASP A 431 15.20 -5.62 -46.83
#